data_AF-A0A1A5PDY1-F1
#
_entry.id   AF-A0A1A5PDY1-F1
#
_cell.length_a   1.000
_cell.length_b   1.000
_cell.length_c   1.000
_cell.angle_alpha   90.00
_cell.angle_beta   90.00
_cell.angle_gamma   90.00
#
_symmetry.space_group_name_H-M   'P 1'
#
loop_
_entity.id
_entity.type
_entity.pdbx_description
1 polymer ?
#
loop_
_entity_poly.entity_id
_entity_poly.type
_entity_poly.pdbx_seq_one_letter_code
_entity_poly.pdbx_strand_id
1 'polypeptide(L)' 'MREGMVKEHRAEPTHPSHAAERGPVDDAAGPAEIRSVRIRPPRMLAAQHAGPPCHKHGNPPQ' A
#
# COMPACT_ATOMS: atom_id res chain seq x y z
N MET A 1 28.45 -15.84 -8.28
CA MET A 1 28.01 -15.84 -6.86
C MET A 1 26.91 -14.83 -6.60
N ARG A 2 27.10 -13.52 -6.82
CA ARG A 2 26.06 -12.48 -6.62
C ARG A 2 24.76 -12.71 -7.40
N GLU A 3 24.85 -13.11 -8.67
CA GLU A 3 23.66 -13.33 -9.50
C GLU A 3 22.78 -14.48 -9.01
N GLY A 4 23.38 -15.54 -8.44
CA GLY A 4 22.66 -16.65 -7.82
C GLY A 4 21.93 -16.19 -6.55
N MET A 5 22.63 -15.44 -5.69
CA MET A 5 22.06 -14.86 -4.47
C MET A 5 20.91 -13.88 -4.75
N VAL A 6 21.01 -13.07 -5.82
CA VAL A 6 19.92 -12.16 -6.23
C VAL A 6 18.71 -12.92 -6.77
N LYS A 7 18.93 -14.02 -7.52
CA LYS A 7 17.85 -14.89 -8.00
C LYS A 7 17.12 -15.58 -6.85
N GLU A 8 17.87 -16.11 -5.90
CA GLU A 8 17.35 -16.80 -4.72
C GLU A 8 16.60 -15.83 -3.80
N HIS A 9 17.16 -14.66 -3.54
CA HIS A 9 16.52 -13.61 -2.75
C HIS A 9 15.25 -13.03 -3.40
N ARG A 10 15.17 -13.01 -4.73
CA ARG A 10 13.96 -12.61 -5.47
C ARG A 10 12.90 -13.73 -5.51
N ALA A 11 13.33 -14.98 -5.36
CA ALA A 11 12.46 -16.14 -5.27
C ALA A 11 11.90 -16.33 -3.84
N GLU A 12 12.62 -15.88 -2.81
CA GLU A 12 12.06 -15.61 -1.49
C GLU A 12 10.96 -14.54 -1.61
N PRO A 13 9.75 -14.78 -1.08
CA PRO A 13 8.57 -14.05 -1.51
C PRO A 13 8.57 -12.64 -0.92
N THR A 14 9.01 -11.68 -1.74
CA THR A 14 8.56 -10.27 -1.68
C THR A 14 7.21 -10.10 -2.38
N HIS A 15 6.41 -11.18 -2.46
CA HIS A 15 5.15 -11.20 -3.20
C HIS A 15 4.15 -10.22 -2.55
N PRO A 16 3.33 -9.49 -3.33
CA PRO A 16 2.30 -8.59 -2.81
C PRO A 16 1.41 -9.23 -1.74
N SER A 17 1.11 -10.53 -1.87
CA SER A 17 0.35 -11.29 -0.86
C SER A 17 1.02 -11.27 0.53
N HIS A 18 2.35 -11.30 0.63
CA HIS A 18 3.06 -11.20 1.91
C HIS A 18 2.86 -9.80 2.54
N ALA A 19 2.78 -8.73 1.73
CA ALA A 19 2.45 -7.41 2.25
C ALA A 19 0.97 -7.31 2.69
N ALA A 20 0.06 -8.02 2.00
CA ALA A 20 -1.35 -8.08 2.37
C ALA A 20 -1.58 -8.76 3.73
N GLU A 21 -0.85 -9.85 4.01
CA GLU A 21 -0.93 -10.58 5.31
C GLU A 21 -0.62 -9.71 6.53
N ARG A 22 0.15 -8.63 6.36
CA ARG A 22 0.57 -7.75 7.46
C ARG A 22 -0.28 -6.48 7.56
N GLY A 23 -1.12 -6.18 6.57
CA GLY A 23 -1.95 -4.97 6.51
C GLY A 23 -1.35 -3.69 5.89
N PRO A 24 -0.06 -3.57 5.49
CA PRO A 24 0.42 -2.42 4.71
C PRO A 24 -0.24 -2.25 3.34
N VAL A 25 -0.79 -3.33 2.79
CA VAL A 25 -1.53 -3.35 1.52
C VAL A 25 -2.90 -3.92 1.81
N ASP A 26 -3.97 -3.22 1.43
CA ASP A 26 -5.33 -3.67 1.69
C ASP A 26 -5.70 -4.91 0.87
N ASP A 27 -5.25 -5.01 -0.39
CA ASP A 27 -5.57 -6.12 -1.29
C ASP A 27 -4.59 -6.23 -2.47
N ALA A 28 -4.41 -7.45 -3.00
CA ALA A 28 -3.64 -7.75 -4.20
C ALA A 28 -4.58 -8.01 -5.40
N ALA A 29 -5.13 -6.92 -5.97
CA ALA A 29 -6.08 -7.00 -7.07
C ALA A 29 -5.42 -7.39 -8.40
N GLY A 30 -6.05 -8.31 -9.14
CA GLY A 30 -5.65 -8.67 -10.50
C GLY A 30 -6.01 -7.57 -11.52
N PRO A 31 -5.43 -7.59 -12.74
CA PRO A 31 -5.62 -6.53 -13.74
C PRO A 31 -7.09 -6.24 -14.10
N ALA A 32 -7.96 -7.25 -14.08
CA ALA A 32 -9.37 -7.12 -14.38
C ALA A 32 -10.17 -6.41 -13.27
N GLU A 33 -9.66 -6.42 -12.03
CA GLU A 33 -10.37 -5.94 -10.83
C GLU A 33 -10.01 -4.48 -10.50
N ILE A 34 -8.90 -3.98 -11.05
CA ILE A 34 -8.34 -2.63 -10.78
C ILE A 34 -9.41 -1.55 -10.89
N ARG A 35 -10.26 -1.60 -11.93
CA ARG A 35 -11.31 -0.58 -12.12
C ARG A 35 -12.32 -0.58 -10.98
N SER A 36 -12.78 -1.75 -10.55
CA SER A 36 -13.75 -1.90 -9.47
C SER A 36 -13.16 -1.46 -8.13
N VAL A 37 -11.92 -1.90 -7.84
CA VAL A 37 -11.18 -1.52 -6.63
C VAL A 37 -10.82 -0.04 -6.60
N ARG A 38 -10.66 0.63 -7.75
CA ARG A 38 -10.38 2.07 -7.78
C ARG A 38 -11.62 2.93 -7.55
N ILE A 39 -12.82 2.47 -7.91
CA ILE A 39 -14.05 3.27 -7.83
C ILE A 39 -14.76 3.13 -6.48
N ARG A 40 -14.67 1.96 -5.84
CA ARG A 40 -15.38 1.66 -4.59
C ARG A 40 -14.84 2.44 -3.37
N PRO A 41 -13.52 2.49 -3.09
CA PRO A 41 -12.98 3.17 -1.91
C PRO A 41 -13.21 4.69 -1.93
N PRO A 42 -13.02 5.45 -3.03
CA PRO A 42 -13.31 6.88 -3.03
C PRO A 42 -14.77 7.20 -2.71
N ARG A 43 -15.71 6.34 -3.15
CA ARG A 43 -17.14 6.49 -2.80
C ARG A 43 -17.38 6.27 -1.31
N MET A 44 -16.72 5.29 -0.71
CA MET A 44 -16.81 4.99 0.73
C MET A 44 -16.13 6.09 1.57
N LEU A 45 -14.97 6.58 1.13
CA LEU A 45 -14.15 7.56 1.86
C LEU A 45 -14.62 9.01 1.67
N ALA A 46 -15.57 9.27 0.77
CA ALA A 46 -16.04 10.62 0.46
C ALA A 46 -16.55 11.42 1.68
N ALA A 47 -17.11 10.73 2.69
CA ALA A 47 -17.59 11.36 3.92
C ALA A 47 -16.58 11.27 5.08
N GLN A 48 -15.39 10.72 4.86
CA GLN A 48 -14.42 10.52 5.92
C GLN A 48 -13.75 11.85 6.29
N HIS A 49 -13.89 12.24 7.55
CA HIS A 49 -13.26 13.44 8.10
C HIS A 49 -12.41 13.06 9.31
N ALA A 50 -11.10 13.28 9.21
CA ALA A 50 -10.15 13.08 10.29
C ALA A 50 -9.29 14.35 10.42
N GLY A 51 -9.67 15.24 11.33
CA GLY A 51 -8.97 16.49 11.55
C GLY A 51 -7.62 16.26 12.24
N PRO A 52 -6.56 17.01 11.88
CA PRO A 52 -5.29 16.97 12.60
C PRO A 52 -5.45 17.58 14.01
N PRO A 53 -4.51 17.32 14.93
CA PRO A 53 -4.52 17.98 16.23
C PRO A 53 -4.23 19.48 16.09
N CYS A 54 -4.63 20.27 17.10
CA CYS A 54 -4.56 21.72 17.04
C CYS A 54 -3.11 22.23 17.21
N HIS A 55 -2.55 22.81 16.14
CA HIS A 55 -1.19 23.36 16.11
C HIS A 55 -1.17 24.68 15.29
N LYS A 56 -0.16 25.54 15.49
CA LYS A 56 0.02 26.75 14.66
C LYS A 56 0.39 26.41 13.21
N HIS A 57 1.32 25.48 13.03
CA HIS A 57 1.77 24.92 11.77
C HIS A 57 2.52 23.61 12.02
N GLY A 58 2.78 22.81 10.98
CA GLY A 58 3.66 21.64 11.06
C GLY A 58 5.14 22.02 11.13
N ASN A 59 6.02 21.02 11.29
CA ASN A 59 7.48 21.17 11.24
C ASN A 59 8.11 20.15 10.27
N PRO A 60 7.89 20.29 8.95
CA PRO A 60 8.53 19.43 7.97
C PRO A 60 10.06 19.67 7.95
N PRO A 61 10.89 18.63 7.76
CA PRO A 61 12.34 18.81 7.62
C PRO A 61 12.70 19.63 6.36
N GLN A 62 13.78 20.41 6.43
CA GLN A 62 14.35 21.22 5.35
C GLN A 62 15.58 20.55 4.74
#